data_AF-A0A7L5S023-F1
#
_entry.id   AF-A0A7L5S023-F1
#
_cell.length_a   1.000
_cell.length_b   1.000
_cell.length_c   1.000
_cell.angle_alpha   90.00
_cell.angle_beta   90.00
_cell.angle_gamma   90.00
#
_symmetry.space_group_name_H-M   'P 1'
#
loop_
_entity.id
_entity.type
_entity.pdbx_description
1 polymer ?
#
loop_
_entity_poly.entity_id
_entity_poly.type
_entity_poly.pdbx_seq_one_letter_code
_entity_poly.pdbx_strand_id
1 'polypeptide(L)' 'MPEVEKITGLKRATIYKYLASDSTFPRQVPLSDSKQRGAPVGWVLAEVQDWVRSRSALRGEAA' A
#
# COMPACT_ATOMS: atom_id res chain seq x y z
N MET A 1 -3.23 -9.68 1.32
CA MET A 1 -2.03 -8.97 1.82
C MET A 1 -2.34 -8.63 3.28
N PRO A 2 -2.30 -9.61 4.18
CA PRO A 2 -2.95 -9.47 5.49
C PRO A 2 -2.38 -8.31 6.32
N GLU A 3 -1.09 -8.00 6.19
CA GLU A 3 -0.45 -6.92 6.93
C GLU A 3 -0.82 -5.53 6.39
N VAL A 4 -0.77 -5.31 5.07
CA VAL A 4 -1.19 -4.04 4.45
C VAL A 4 -2.67 -3.76 4.69
N GLU A 5 -3.51 -4.79 4.63
CA GLU A 5 -4.95 -4.69 4.93
C GLU A 5 -5.18 -4.31 6.41
N LYS A 6 -4.36 -4.83 7.34
CA LYS A 6 -4.43 -4.45 8.76
C LYS A 6 -3.98 -3.01 9.01
N ILE A 7 -2.88 -2.56 8.37
CA ILE A 7 -2.32 -1.21 8.60
C ILE A 7 -3.22 -0.14 7.96
N THR A 8 -3.64 -0.36 6.71
CA THR A 8 -4.41 0.65 5.95
C THR A 8 -5.91 0.59 6.22
N GLY A 9 -6.42 -0.52 6.78
CA GLY A 9 -7.86 -0.78 6.92
C GLY A 9 -8.58 -1.08 5.60
N LEU A 10 -7.85 -1.08 4.46
CA LEU A 10 -8.42 -1.33 3.15
C LEU A 10 -8.55 -2.83 2.87
N LYS A 11 -9.60 -3.21 2.14
CA LYS A 11 -9.71 -4.56 1.59
C LYS A 11 -8.83 -4.71 0.36
N ARG A 12 -8.38 -5.94 0.09
CA ARG A 12 -7.56 -6.30 -1.08
C ARG A 12 -8.04 -5.71 -2.41
N ALA A 13 -9.35 -5.72 -2.68
CA ALA A 13 -9.90 -5.15 -3.92
C ALA A 13 -9.63 -3.65 -4.05
N THR A 14 -9.74 -2.91 -2.95
CA THR A 14 -9.46 -1.47 -2.89
C THR A 14 -7.98 -1.18 -3.04
N ILE A 15 -7.12 -1.99 -2.42
CA ILE A 15 -5.66 -1.90 -2.59
C ILE A 15 -5.27 -2.01 -4.06
N TYR A 16 -5.85 -2.95 -4.81
CA TYR A 16 -5.58 -3.05 -6.25
C TYR A 16 -6.07 -1.84 -7.05
N LYS A 17 -7.18 -1.22 -6.66
CA LYS A 17 -7.64 0.03 -7.27
C LYS A 17 -6.61 1.13 -7.06
N TYR A 18 -6.16 1.34 -5.82
CA TYR A 18 -5.13 2.33 -5.50
C TYR A 18 -3.82 2.06 -6.25
N LEU A 19 -3.35 0.81 -6.30
CA LEU A 19 -2.16 0.44 -7.07
C LEU A 19 -2.27 0.81 -8.57
N ALA A 20 -3.48 0.79 -9.13
CA ALA A 20 -3.74 1.13 -10.52
C ALA A 20 -3.95 2.64 -10.75
N SER A 21 -4.55 3.35 -9.79
CA SER A 21 -5.02 4.74 -9.98
C SER A 21 -4.21 5.80 -9.23
N ASP A 22 -3.52 5.44 -8.16
CA ASP A 22 -2.87 6.36 -7.23
C ASP A 22 -1.36 6.11 -7.20
N SER A 23 -0.59 7.06 -7.71
CA SER A 23 0.87 6.98 -7.72
C SER A 23 1.50 7.20 -6.34
N THR A 24 0.75 7.74 -5.37
CA THR A 24 1.19 7.97 -3.99
C THR A 24 0.99 6.75 -3.10
N PHE A 25 0.22 5.76 -3.57
CA PHE A 25 0.03 4.51 -2.84
C PHE A 25 1.31 3.66 -2.87
N PRO A 26 1.72 3.04 -1.75
CA PRO A 26 2.91 2.21 -1.68
C PRO A 26 2.89 1.11 -2.74
N ARG A 27 4.07 0.72 -3.24
CA ARG A 27 4.17 -0.33 -4.27
C ARG A 27 4.77 -1.60 -3.68
N GLN A 28 4.39 -2.72 -4.27
CA GLN A 28 4.94 -4.02 -3.94
C GLN A 28 6.41 -4.11 -4.41
N VAL A 29 7.28 -4.62 -3.53
CA VAL A 29 8.71 -4.85 -3.81
C VAL A 29 8.93 -6.34 -4.06
N PRO A 30 9.46 -6.77 -5.21
CA PRO A 30 9.79 -8.16 -5.43
C PRO A 30 10.89 -8.60 -4.46
N LEU A 31 10.68 -9.73 -3.76
CA LEU A 31 11.67 -10.30 -2.83
C LEU A 31 12.52 -11.41 -3.47
N SER A 32 12.33 -11.65 -4.77
CA SER A 32 13.07 -12.62 -5.54
C SER A 32 13.22 -12.14 -6.99
N ASP A 33 14.24 -12.64 -7.68
CA ASP A 33 14.47 -12.36 -9.10
C ASP A 33 13.49 -13.10 -10.04
N SER A 34 12.65 -13.98 -9.49
CA SER A 34 11.64 -14.70 -10.27
C SER A 34 10.57 -13.76 -10.79
N LYS A 35 10.38 -13.75 -12.11
CA LYS A 35 9.29 -13.03 -12.80
C LYS A 35 8.01 -13.86 -12.91
N GLN A 36 7.96 -15.03 -12.27
CA GLN A 36 6.79 -15.89 -12.31
C GLN A 36 5.60 -15.24 -11.61
N ARG A 37 4.40 -15.55 -12.09
CA ARG A 37 3.16 -15.12 -11.47
C ARG A 37 3.06 -15.75 -10.08
N GLY A 38 3.02 -14.91 -9.04
CA GLY A 38 3.00 -15.37 -7.65
C GLY A 38 4.37 -15.40 -6.97
N ALA A 39 5.42 -14.84 -7.60
CA ALA A 39 6.67 -14.57 -6.91
C ALA A 39 6.42 -13.78 -5.60
N PRO A 40 7.19 -14.08 -4.53
CA PRO A 40 7.01 -13.40 -3.26
C PRO A 40 7.25 -11.90 -3.40
N VAL A 41 6.30 -11.12 -2.90
CA VAL A 41 6.39 -9.66 -2.84
C VAL A 41 6.25 -9.17 -1.41
N GLY A 42 7.03 -8.16 -1.08
CA GLY A 42 6.99 -7.43 0.17
C GLY A 42 6.41 -6.03 0.00
N TRP A 43 6.26 -5.33 1.11
CA TRP A 43 5.83 -3.94 1.17
C TRP A 43 6.76 -3.20 2.12
N VAL A 44 7.14 -1.98 1.75
CA VAL A 44 7.98 -1.15 2.63
C VAL A 44 7.10 -0.59 3.75
N LEU A 45 7.33 -1.03 4.99
CA LEU A 45 6.52 -0.63 6.14
C LEU A 45 6.43 0.89 6.31
N ALA A 46 7.56 1.59 6.14
CA ALA A 46 7.63 3.04 6.24
C ALA A 46 6.69 3.73 5.24
N GLU A 47 6.70 3.32 3.96
CA GLU A 47 5.82 3.87 2.92
C GLU A 47 4.34 3.66 3.26
N VAL A 48 3.98 2.47 3.74
CA VAL A 48 2.59 2.18 4.12
C VAL A 48 2.14 3.06 5.29
N GLN A 49 3.00 3.25 6.29
CA GLN A 49 2.69 4.12 7.41
C GLN A 49 2.65 5.60 7.01
N ASP A 50 3.56 6.05 6.14
CA ASP A 50 3.58 7.42 5.61
C ASP A 50 2.33 7.75 4.81
N TRP A 51 1.86 6.81 3.99
CA TRP A 51 0.61 6.96 3.27
C TRP A 51 -0.60 7.09 4.23
N VAL A 52 -0.65 6.30 5.31
CA VAL A 52 -1.72 6.45 6.33
C VAL A 52 -1.63 7.80 7.05
N ARG A 53 -0.41 8.26 7.35
CA ARG A 53 -0.16 9.58 7.95
C ARG A 53 -0.61 10.71 7.04
N SER A 54 -0.30 10.65 5.74
CA SER A 54 -0.70 11.70 4.77
C SER A 54 -2.22 11.82 4.67
N ARG A 55 -2.95 10.68 4.65
CA ARG A 55 -4.42 10.68 4.68
C ARG A 55 -4.98 11.27 5.98
N SER A 56 -4.31 11.05 7.10
CA SER A 56 -4.69 11.62 8.39
C SER A 56 -4.44 13.13 8.45
N ALA A 57 -3.37 13.62 7.81
CA ALA A 57 -3.08 15.05 7.71
C ALA A 57 -4.11 15.80 6.87
N LEU A 58 -4.55 15.23 5.74
CA LEU A 58 -5.62 15.79 4.90
C LEU A 58 -6.94 15.98 5.67
N ARG A 59 -7.20 15.16 6.69
CA ARG A 59 -8.35 15.37 7.60
C ARG A 59 -8.17 16.63 8.47
N GLY A 60 -6.94 16.91 8.89
CA GLY A 60 -6.61 18.06 9.73
C GLY A 60 -6.56 19.39 8.97
N GLU A 61 -6.20 19.38 7.68
CA GLU A 61 -6.23 20.59 6.83
C GLU A 61 -7.65 21.00 6.39
N ALA A 62 -8.63 20.11 6.50
CA ALA A 62 -10.03 20.38 6.12
C ALA A 62 -10.90 20.88 7.30
N ALA A 63 -10.31 21.17 8.46
CA ALA A 63 -10.97 21.64 9.68
C ALA A 63 -10.49 23.05 10.06
#